data_AF-A0AA88RMR0-F1
#
_entry.id   AF-A0AA88RMR0-F1
#
_cell.length_a   1.000
_cell.length_b   1.000
_cell.length_c   1.000
_cell.angle_alpha   90.00
_cell.angle_beta   90.00
_cell.angle_gamma   90.00
#
_symmetry.space_group_name_H-M   'P 1'
#
loop_
_entity.id
_entity.type
_entity.pdbx_description
1 polymer ?
#
loop_
_entity_poly.entity_id
_entity_poly.type
_entity_poly.pdbx_seq_one_letter_code
_entity_poly.pdbx_strand_id
1 'polypeptide(L)'
;MEMNLDDEMLTLLLLSSLPDSWETFVLTLSNSAPNGKLTFSMVKDGMLNEEERHRDVGNDQSQALVTENRGSGIKVEGQARKNRDKKRSWNRRLWIRE
;
A
#
# COMPACT_ATOMS: atom_id res chain seq x y z
N MET A 1 10.61 -23.99 30.48
CA MET A 1 11.47 -24.23 29.32
C MET A 1 11.26 -23.04 28.40
N GLU A 2 12.21 -22.12 28.35
CA GLU A 2 12.16 -21.06 27.34
C GLU A 2 12.60 -21.68 26.01
N MET A 3 11.78 -21.47 24.98
CA MET A 3 12.08 -21.88 23.62
C MET A 3 12.55 -20.64 22.88
N ASN A 4 13.86 -20.42 22.90
CA ASN A 4 14.50 -19.37 22.12
C ASN A 4 14.61 -19.85 20.66
N LEU A 5 13.66 -19.37 19.84
CA LEU A 5 13.67 -19.57 18.39
C LEU A 5 14.53 -18.49 17.74
N ASP A 6 15.39 -18.90 16.83
CA ASP A 6 16.20 -17.96 16.05
C ASP A 6 15.32 -17.08 15.15
N ASP A 7 15.76 -15.85 14.92
CA ASP A 7 15.05 -14.83 14.14
C ASP A 7 14.68 -15.33 12.73
N GLU A 8 15.58 -16.09 12.11
CA GLU A 8 15.38 -16.68 10.79
C GLU A 8 14.26 -17.73 10.81
N MET A 9 14.17 -18.53 11.87
CA MET A 9 13.15 -19.56 12.01
C MET A 9 11.77 -18.97 12.30
N LEU A 10 11.71 -17.91 13.13
CA LEU A 10 10.49 -17.13 13.36
C LEU A 10 10.01 -16.46 12.07
N THR A 11 10.94 -15.92 11.27
CA THR A 11 10.63 -15.27 10.00
C THR A 11 10.04 -16.27 8.99
N LEU A 12 10.66 -17.43 8.84
CA LEU A 12 10.18 -18.49 7.95
C LEU A 12 8.82 -19.02 8.40
N LEU A 13 8.63 -19.25 9.70
CA LEU A 13 7.36 -19.70 10.25
C LEU A 13 6.24 -18.69 9.93
N LEU A 14 6.50 -17.40 10.15
CA LEU A 14 5.54 -16.34 9.87
C LEU A 14 5.20 -16.26 8.38
N LEU A 15 6.19 -16.24 7.50
CA LEU A 15 5.98 -16.21 6.04
C LEU A 15 5.23 -17.44 5.54
N SER A 16 5.51 -18.63 6.10
CA SER A 16 4.82 -19.87 5.73
C SER A 16 3.34 -19.92 6.16
N SER A 17 2.95 -19.06 7.10
CA SER A 17 1.56 -18.98 7.59
C SER A 17 0.66 -18.05 6.76
N LEU A 18 1.24 -17.31 5.81
CA LEU A 18 0.52 -16.36 4.98
C LEU A 18 -0.36 -17.06 3.93
N PRO A 19 -1.58 -16.55 3.65
CA PRO A 19 -2.38 -17.05 2.54
C PRO A 19 -1.81 -16.58 1.18
N ASP A 20 -2.14 -17.29 0.10
CA ASP A 20 -1.65 -17.03 -1.26
C ASP A 20 -1.85 -15.57 -1.72
N SER A 21 -2.87 -14.87 -1.20
CA SER A 21 -3.11 -13.46 -1.51
C SER A 21 -1.97 -12.52 -1.09
N TRP A 22 -1.06 -12.98 -0.23
CA TRP A 22 0.12 -12.25 0.23
C TRP A 22 1.38 -12.55 -0.58
N GLU A 23 1.31 -13.39 -1.61
CA GLU A 23 2.46 -13.76 -2.44
C GLU A 23 3.18 -12.52 -3.03
N THR A 24 2.40 -11.54 -3.48
CA THR A 24 2.93 -10.27 -4.01
C THR A 24 3.69 -9.48 -2.93
N PHE A 25 3.19 -9.49 -1.69
CA PHE A 25 3.86 -8.85 -0.56
C PHE A 25 5.19 -9.55 -0.27
N VAL A 26 5.19 -10.89 -0.18
CA VAL A 26 6.41 -11.67 0.09
C VAL A 26 7.47 -11.43 -0.99
N LEU A 27 7.09 -11.38 -2.26
CA LEU A 27 7.99 -11.06 -3.37
C LEU A 27 8.59 -9.66 -3.25
N THR A 28 7.74 -8.66 -2.99
CA THR A 28 8.17 -7.26 -2.87
C THR A 28 9.09 -7.06 -1.66
N LEU A 29 8.75 -7.68 -0.53
CA LEU A 29 9.52 -7.64 0.70
C LEU A 29 10.89 -8.31 0.53
N SER A 30 10.92 -9.47 -0.13
CA SER A 30 12.16 -10.19 -0.44
C SER A 30 13.09 -9.38 -1.35
N ASN A 31 12.53 -8.69 -2.35
CA ASN A 31 13.29 -7.79 -3.23
C ASN A 31 13.80 -6.54 -2.51
N SER A 32 13.12 -6.10 -1.44
CA SER A 32 13.54 -4.96 -0.62
C SER A 32 14.58 -5.33 0.44
N ALA A 33 14.86 -6.62 0.66
CA ALA A 33 15.75 -7.07 1.72
C ALA A 33 17.21 -6.67 1.43
N PRO A 34 17.88 -5.94 2.33
CA PRO A 34 19.29 -5.60 2.15
C PRO A 34 20.13 -6.88 2.19
N ASN A 35 20.96 -7.08 1.15
CA ASN A 35 21.80 -8.27 0.98
C ASN A 35 21.03 -9.60 0.95
N GLY A 36 19.72 -9.58 0.63
CA GLY A 36 18.88 -10.77 0.58
C GLY A 36 18.57 -11.39 1.94
N LYS A 37 18.83 -10.69 3.06
CA LYS A 37 18.49 -11.17 4.40
C LYS A 37 17.25 -10.47 4.94
N LEU A 38 16.21 -11.25 5.21
CA LEU A 38 15.02 -10.80 5.92
C LEU A 38 15.23 -10.98 7.43
N THR A 39 14.86 -9.97 8.20
CA THR A 39 14.81 -10.02 9.67
C THR A 39 13.36 -10.06 10.12
N PHE A 40 13.11 -10.65 11.29
CA PHE A 40 11.74 -10.79 11.80
C PHE A 40 11.05 -9.44 11.98
N SER A 41 11.78 -8.42 12.46
CA SER A 41 11.23 -7.06 12.60
C SER A 41 10.75 -6.51 11.27
N MET A 42 11.54 -6.67 10.21
CA MET A 42 11.20 -6.14 8.88
C MET A 42 9.97 -6.84 8.30
N VAL A 43 9.86 -8.16 8.50
CA VAL A 43 8.68 -8.92 8.07
C VAL A 43 7.44 -8.52 8.87
N LYS A 44 7.57 -8.39 10.18
CA LYS A 44 6.48 -7.97 11.07
C LYS A 44 5.97 -6.57 10.71
N ASP A 45 6.86 -5.60 10.54
CA ASP A 45 6.48 -4.22 10.22
C ASP A 45 5.84 -4.13 8.83
N GLY A 46 6.39 -4.84 7.85
CA GLY A 46 5.80 -4.93 6.51
C GLY A 46 4.41 -5.57 6.52
N MET A 47 4.22 -6.63 7.33
CA MET A 47 2.94 -7.32 7.41
C MET A 47 1.84 -6.45 8.01
N LEU A 48 2.14 -5.68 9.06
CA LEU A 48 1.16 -4.78 9.67
C LEU A 48 0.67 -3.72 8.68
N ASN A 49 1.59 -3.15 7.89
CA ASN A 49 1.25 -2.19 6.84
C ASN A 49 0.43 -2.82 5.71
N GLU A 50 0.79 -4.04 5.29
CA GLU A 50 0.07 -4.73 4.24
C GLU A 50 -1.33 -5.16 4.69
N GLU A 51 -1.51 -5.55 5.96
CA GLU A 51 -2.81 -5.83 6.53
C GLU A 51 -3.72 -4.59 6.50
N GLU A 52 -3.19 -3.43 6.87
CA GLU A 52 -3.91 -2.14 6.79
C GLU A 52 -4.36 -1.86 5.34
N ARG A 53 -3.48 -2.06 4.36
CA ARG A 53 -3.82 -1.92 2.93
C ARG A 53 -4.93 -2.88 2.49
N HIS A 54 -4.90 -4.13 2.94
CA HIS A 54 -5.92 -5.13 2.59
C HIS A 54 -7.29 -4.82 3.19
N ARG A 55 -7.35 -4.16 4.34
CA ARG A 55 -8.61 -3.70 4.95
C ARG A 55 -9.27 -2.59 4.14
N ASP A 56 -8.48 -1.68 3.58
CA ASP A 56 -8.98 -0.60 2.73
C ASP A 56 -9.49 -1.14 1.38
N VAL A 57 -8.77 -2.10 0.77
CA VAL A 57 -9.15 -2.67 -0.53
C VAL A 57 -10.37 -3.61 -0.44
N GLY A 58 -10.55 -4.30 0.70
CA GLY A 58 -11.71 -5.16 0.94
C GLY A 58 -13.04 -4.41 1.11
N ASN A 59 -13.01 -3.11 1.41
CA ASN A 59 -14.21 -2.29 1.53
C ASN A 59 -14.72 -1.76 0.16
N ASP A 60 -13.84 -1.68 -0.85
CA ASP A 60 -14.20 -1.16 -2.17
C ASP A 60 -14.97 -2.16 -3.04
N GLN A 61 -14.99 -3.46 -2.68
CA GLN A 61 -15.78 -4.46 -3.39
C GLN A 61 -17.26 -4.51 -2.97
N SER A 62 -17.68 -3.70 -1.98
CA SER A 62 -19.05 -3.72 -1.43
C SER A 62 -19.90 -2.49 -1.77
N GLN A 63 -19.52 -1.66 -2.75
CA GLN A 63 -20.34 -0.51 -3.18
C GLN A 63 -20.43 -0.39 -4.71
N ALA A 64 -20.61 -1.51 -5.41
CA ALA A 64 -20.90 -1.51 -6.85
C ALA A 64 -22.39 -1.78 -7.20
N LEU A 65 -23.31 -1.80 -6.22
CA LEU A 65 -24.74 -2.06 -6.47
C LEU A 65 -25.67 -1.29 -5.51
N VAL A 66 -25.81 0.02 -5.66
CA VAL A 66 -27.10 0.71 -5.42
C VAL A 66 -27.26 1.82 -6.45
N THR A 67 -27.67 1.44 -7.65
CA THR A 67 -28.41 2.34 -8.54
C THR A 67 -29.87 2.37 -8.08
N GLU A 68 -30.22 3.19 -7.10
CA GLU A 68 -31.63 3.55 -6.88
C GLU A 68 -31.79 4.93 -6.22
N ASN A 69 -31.73 5.94 -7.08
CA ASN A 69 -32.77 6.96 -7.23
C ASN A 69 -33.61 7.27 -5.96
N ARG A 70 -33.20 8.26 -5.17
CA ARG A 70 -34.11 9.09 -4.36
C ARG A 70 -33.49 10.46 -4.04
N GLY A 71 -33.66 11.37 -5.00
CA GLY A 71 -34.01 12.77 -4.78
C GLY A 71 -33.14 13.61 -3.84
N SER A 72 -32.09 14.22 -4.39
CA SER A 72 -31.67 15.56 -3.98
C SER A 72 -31.15 16.30 -5.21
N GLY A 73 -32.05 17.08 -5.81
CA GLY A 73 -31.79 17.78 -7.05
C GLY A 73 -30.71 18.82 -6.93
N ILE A 74 -29.74 18.79 -7.84
CA ILE A 74 -29.14 20.02 -8.36
C ILE A 74 -29.24 19.93 -9.87
N LYS A 75 -30.01 20.87 -10.41
CA LYS A 75 -30.35 21.01 -11.83
C LYS A 75 -29.11 21.30 -12.66
N VAL A 76 -29.16 20.74 -13.86
CA VAL A 76 -28.26 20.90 -14.99
C VAL A 76 -28.25 22.35 -15.47
N GLU A 77 -27.08 22.97 -15.61
CA GLU A 77 -26.80 24.00 -16.62
C GLU A 77 -25.27 24.16 -16.68
N GLY A 78 -24.60 23.77 -17.75
CA GLY A 78 -24.43 24.66 -18.90
C GLY A 78 -23.16 25.50 -18.74
N GLN A 79 -22.12 25.11 -19.48
CA GLN A 79 -21.05 25.99 -19.96
C GLN A 79 -20.14 26.70 -18.93
N ALA A 80 -18.89 26.25 -18.79
CA ALA A 80 -17.74 27.16 -18.88
C ALA A 80 -16.43 26.37 -18.98
N ARG A 81 -15.85 26.39 -20.18
CA ARG A 81 -14.41 26.21 -20.38
C ARG A 81 -13.68 27.25 -19.52
N LYS A 82 -12.78 26.82 -18.62
CA LYS A 82 -11.73 27.73 -18.12
C LYS A 82 -10.47 26.95 -17.76
N ASN A 83 -9.49 27.12 -18.66
CA ASN A 83 -8.05 26.94 -18.50
C ASN A 83 -7.58 26.66 -17.06
N ARG A 84 -7.03 25.47 -16.84
CA ARG A 84 -6.09 25.25 -15.75
C ARG A 84 -4.69 25.24 -16.34
N ASP A 85 -4.09 26.43 -16.34
CA ASP A 85 -2.73 26.66 -16.77
C ASP A 85 -1.77 25.72 -16.03
N LYS A 86 -1.02 24.95 -16.82
CA LYS A 86 0.20 24.25 -16.42
C LYS A 86 1.21 25.29 -15.94
N LYS A 87 1.52 25.28 -14.64
CA LYS A 87 2.79 25.80 -14.13
C LYS A 87 3.52 24.72 -13.35
N ARG A 88 4.36 23.98 -14.07
CA ARG A 88 5.46 23.20 -13.51
C ARG A 88 6.58 24.19 -13.17
N SER A 89 6.74 24.53 -11.90
CA SER A 89 7.94 25.21 -11.43
C SER A 89 8.99 24.15 -11.08
N TRP A 90 9.92 23.90 -12.00
CA TRP A 90 11.13 23.13 -11.73
C TRP A 90 12.10 24.01 -10.94
N ASN A 91 12.13 23.84 -9.61
CA ASN A 91 13.27 24.30 -8.81
C ASN A 91 14.42 23.30 -8.97
N ARG A 92 15.20 23.45 -10.05
CA ARG A 92 16.59 22.99 -10.07
C ARG A 92 17.43 24.11 -9.51
N ARG A 93 17.91 23.95 -8.28
CA ARG A 93 19.14 24.58 -7.82
C ARG A 93 19.63 23.97 -6.49
N LEU A 94 20.85 23.44 -6.58
CA LEU A 94 21.88 23.42 -5.54
C LEU A 94 21.78 22.32 -4.48
N TRP A 95 22.33 21.15 -4.80
CA TRP A 95 23.18 20.44 -3.84
C TRP A 95 24.64 20.69 -4.26
N ILE A 96 25.33 21.48 -3.44
CA ILE A 96 26.79 21.62 -3.42
C ILE A 96 27.36 20.35 -2.77
N ARG A 97 28.37 19.72 -3.39
CA ARG A 97 29.63 19.39 -2.70
C ARG A 97 30.69 18.77 -3.63
N GLU A 98 31.92 19.17 -3.34
CA GLU A 98 33.26 18.73 -3.79
C GLU A 98 33.59 18.74 -5.29
#